data_AF-R7T2R1-F1
#
_entry.id   AF-R7T2R1-F1
#
_cell.length_a   1.000
_cell.length_b   1.000
_cell.length_c   1.000
_cell.angle_alpha   90.00
_cell.angle_beta   90.00
_cell.angle_gamma   90.00
#
_symmetry.space_group_name_H-M   'P 1'
#
loop_
_entity.id
_entity.type
_entity.pdbx_description
1 polymer ?
#
loop_
_entity_poly.entity_id
_entity_poly.type
_entity_poly.pdbx_seq_one_letter_code
_entity_poly.pdbx_strand_id
1 'polypeptide(L)'
;MVSVANLRYSVPTNPVVRWLATQERNLNKELPYPDEAAETPEEYVCRIYLQFLWLPQSIMPLQFLIPALLRVTCTSQPSATTSQESAGHPLHDLLRAILLTSRAASQKYHTRIPDLIAEENEPADSEEEYMWYAYQKDKNAEEERLPEGQVEYEAHERLKAAWLEKYERREVQIQMLLHFLLISLPGDHAAPYTKSAQAAIADSLPLPPSLSPTKSKKRKHKDRGTGRALDPPPQSLEERLESYMDKLAMWQLMHSVDSSLNRGRHMSGSAADKGKGQQTDDRDWMQVFCEDVVEPL
;
A
#
# COMPACT_ATOMS: atom_id res chain seq x y z
N MET A 1 21.08 -8.57 15.81
CA MET A 1 21.09 -8.53 14.32
C MET A 1 19.66 -8.73 13.87
N VAL A 2 19.16 -7.92 12.93
CA VAL A 2 17.78 -8.07 12.43
C VAL A 2 17.77 -9.16 11.37
N SER A 3 16.81 -10.08 11.44
CA SER A 3 16.69 -11.20 10.51
C SER A 3 15.22 -11.58 10.33
N VAL A 4 14.91 -12.21 9.19
CA VAL A 4 13.57 -12.71 8.89
C VAL A 4 13.46 -14.15 9.38
N ALA A 5 12.51 -14.42 10.26
CA ALA A 5 12.27 -15.76 10.79
C ALA A 5 11.85 -16.72 9.67
N ASN A 6 12.41 -17.93 9.69
CA ASN A 6 12.07 -19.00 8.75
C ASN A 6 10.59 -19.41 8.88
N LEU A 7 9.99 -19.81 7.75
CA LEU A 7 8.65 -20.36 7.76
C LEU A 7 8.61 -21.67 8.56
N ARG A 8 7.57 -21.84 9.38
CA ARG A 8 7.39 -23.07 10.19
C ARG A 8 7.13 -24.30 9.33
N TYR A 9 6.60 -24.09 8.13
CA TYR A 9 6.31 -25.13 7.15
C TYR A 9 6.83 -24.67 5.79
N SER A 10 7.50 -25.55 5.07
CA SER A 10 7.86 -25.36 3.67
C SER A 10 7.23 -26.47 2.84
N VAL A 11 6.68 -26.11 1.70
CA VAL A 11 6.21 -27.08 0.71
C VAL A 11 7.40 -27.40 -0.19
N PRO A 12 7.63 -28.67 -0.56
CA PRO A 12 8.70 -29.01 -1.50
C PRO A 12 8.51 -28.24 -2.80
N THR A 13 9.49 -27.42 -3.16
CA THR A 13 9.50 -26.65 -4.43
C THR A 13 9.92 -27.50 -5.62
N ASN A 14 10.40 -28.72 -5.39
CA ASN A 14 10.68 -29.69 -6.43
C ASN A 14 9.35 -30.20 -7.01
N PRO A 15 9.00 -29.86 -8.26
CA PRO A 15 7.76 -30.32 -8.84
C PRO A 15 7.84 -31.83 -9.02
N VAL A 16 6.83 -32.55 -8.52
CA VAL A 16 6.69 -34.00 -8.76
C VAL A 16 6.58 -34.28 -10.27
N VAL A 17 6.06 -33.31 -11.01
CA VAL A 17 5.99 -33.30 -12.48
C VAL A 17 7.23 -32.63 -13.04
N ARG A 18 8.03 -33.37 -13.82
CA ARG A 18 9.14 -32.80 -14.58
C ARG A 18 8.58 -31.98 -15.74
N TRP A 19 8.60 -30.66 -15.61
CA TRP A 19 8.26 -29.76 -16.69
C TRP A 19 9.27 -29.94 -17.83
N LEU A 20 8.80 -29.88 -19.07
CA LEU A 20 9.69 -29.83 -20.22
C LEU A 20 10.41 -28.47 -20.22
N ALA A 21 11.66 -28.42 -20.68
CA ALA A 21 12.44 -27.17 -20.73
C ALA A 21 11.74 -26.04 -21.52
N THR A 22 10.87 -26.39 -22.47
CA THR A 22 10.01 -25.44 -23.19
C THR A 22 8.88 -24.89 -22.33
N GLN A 23 8.29 -25.71 -21.46
CA GLN A 23 7.26 -25.27 -20.53
C GLN A 23 7.86 -24.44 -19.39
N GLU A 24 9.05 -24.79 -18.90
CA GLU A 24 9.77 -23.98 -17.90
C GLU A 24 10.14 -22.59 -18.43
N ARG A 25 10.46 -22.48 -19.73
CA ARG A 25 10.66 -21.17 -20.38
C ARG A 25 9.37 -20.35 -20.50
N ASN A 26 8.22 -21.01 -20.50
CA ASN A 26 6.90 -20.36 -20.57
C ASN A 26 6.28 -20.14 -19.18
N LEU A 27 6.91 -20.60 -18.10
CA LEU A 27 6.47 -20.26 -16.75
C LEU A 27 6.75 -18.78 -16.53
N ASN A 28 5.70 -18.03 -16.21
CA ASN A 28 5.78 -16.59 -16.08
C ASN A 28 6.71 -16.19 -14.94
N LYS A 29 7.82 -15.56 -15.30
CA LYS A 29 8.75 -14.88 -14.39
C LYS A 29 8.44 -13.39 -14.29
N GLU A 30 7.20 -13.01 -14.58
CA GLU A 30 6.76 -11.61 -14.72
C GLU A 30 6.81 -10.82 -13.42
N LEU A 31 6.95 -11.47 -12.26
CA LEU A 31 7.07 -10.77 -10.99
C LEU A 31 8.53 -10.73 -10.54
N PRO A 32 9.05 -9.54 -10.17
CA PRO A 32 10.41 -9.35 -9.69
C PRO A 32 10.54 -9.92 -8.28
N TYR A 33 10.73 -11.24 -8.19
CA TYR A 33 11.06 -11.89 -6.93
C TYR A 33 12.58 -11.81 -6.73
N PRO A 34 13.07 -11.06 -5.72
CA PRO A 34 14.46 -11.15 -5.33
C PRO A 34 14.77 -12.58 -4.87
N ASP A 35 16.04 -12.98 -4.98
CA ASP A 35 16.50 -14.27 -4.45
C ASP A 35 16.32 -14.28 -2.93
N GLU A 36 15.41 -15.14 -2.44
CA GLU A 36 15.05 -15.25 -1.02
C GLU A 36 16.29 -15.51 -0.13
N ALA A 37 17.35 -16.11 -0.69
CA ALA A 37 18.57 -16.41 0.05
C ALA A 37 19.46 -15.18 0.31
N ALA A 38 19.31 -14.10 -0.47
CA ALA A 38 20.12 -12.89 -0.38
C ALA A 38 19.33 -11.65 0.09
N GLU A 39 18.03 -11.80 0.31
CA GLU A 39 17.13 -10.70 0.67
C GLU A 39 17.44 -10.11 2.06
N THR A 40 17.63 -8.80 2.10
CA THR A 40 17.77 -8.04 3.35
C THR A 40 16.42 -7.85 4.05
N PRO A 41 16.37 -7.63 5.39
CA PRO A 41 15.11 -7.34 6.09
C PRO A 41 14.35 -6.13 5.53
N GLU A 42 15.08 -5.11 5.06
CA GLU A 42 14.55 -3.93 4.40
C GLU A 42 13.85 -4.30 3.08
N GLU A 43 14.52 -5.06 2.22
CA GLU A 43 13.96 -5.54 0.95
C GLU A 43 12.75 -6.44 1.18
N TYR A 44 12.81 -7.32 2.20
CA TYR A 44 11.69 -8.16 2.60
C TYR A 44 10.45 -7.33 2.96
N VAL A 45 10.61 -6.32 3.82
CA VAL A 45 9.50 -5.44 4.24
C VAL A 45 8.93 -4.68 3.05
N CYS A 46 9.78 -4.11 2.20
CA CYS A 46 9.36 -3.41 0.99
C CYS A 46 8.60 -4.34 0.04
N ARG A 47 9.13 -5.53 -0.22
CA ARG A 47 8.48 -6.53 -1.09
C ARG A 47 7.14 -6.97 -0.53
N ILE A 48 7.05 -7.27 0.76
CA ILE A 48 5.78 -7.64 1.41
C ILE A 48 4.77 -6.51 1.23
N TYR A 49 5.16 -5.27 1.53
CA TYR A 49 4.30 -4.10 1.33
C TYR A 49 3.80 -3.99 -0.13
N LEU A 50 4.70 -4.07 -1.13
CA LEU A 50 4.34 -3.98 -2.54
C LEU A 50 3.45 -5.13 -3.01
N GLN A 51 3.71 -6.36 -2.54
CA GLN A 51 2.88 -7.51 -2.87
C GLN A 51 1.47 -7.37 -2.29
N PHE A 52 1.35 -6.97 -1.02
CA PHE A 52 0.05 -6.69 -0.43
C PHE A 52 -0.63 -5.49 -1.09
N LEU A 53 0.11 -4.50 -1.58
CA LEU A 53 -0.48 -3.36 -2.27
C LEU A 53 -1.00 -3.73 -3.67
N TRP A 54 -0.16 -4.32 -4.51
CA TRP A 54 -0.42 -4.45 -5.95
C TRP A 54 -1.01 -5.79 -6.38
N LEU A 55 -0.83 -6.86 -5.60
CA LEU A 55 -1.42 -8.16 -5.95
C LEU A 55 -2.88 -8.25 -5.51
N PRO A 56 -3.72 -9.02 -6.23
CA PRO A 56 -5.13 -9.17 -5.89
C PRO A 56 -5.38 -9.70 -4.47
N GLN A 57 -6.46 -9.24 -3.85
CA GLN A 57 -6.91 -9.69 -2.52
C GLN A 57 -7.07 -11.21 -2.41
N SER A 58 -7.40 -11.90 -3.51
CA SER A 58 -7.53 -13.37 -3.52
C SER A 58 -6.21 -14.10 -3.30
N ILE A 59 -5.07 -13.46 -3.61
CA ILE A 59 -3.73 -14.02 -3.46
C ILE A 59 -3.04 -13.41 -2.23
N MET A 60 -3.22 -12.11 -2.00
CA MET A 60 -2.67 -11.37 -0.86
C MET A 60 -3.78 -10.76 0.01
N PRO A 61 -4.49 -11.56 0.84
CA PRO A 61 -5.51 -11.03 1.74
C PRO A 61 -4.91 -10.22 2.90
N LEU A 62 -5.38 -8.98 3.11
CA LEU A 62 -4.83 -8.06 4.12
C LEU A 62 -4.69 -8.62 5.55
N GLN A 63 -5.53 -9.58 5.96
CA GLN A 63 -5.42 -10.27 7.26
C GLN A 63 -4.05 -10.94 7.50
N PHE A 64 -3.29 -11.22 6.43
CA PHE A 64 -1.97 -11.84 6.52
C PHE A 64 -0.81 -10.85 6.50
N LEU A 65 -1.07 -9.55 6.32
CA LEU A 65 -0.03 -8.52 6.27
C LEU A 65 0.75 -8.46 7.59
N ILE A 66 0.04 -8.30 8.71
CA ILE A 66 0.67 -8.17 10.02
C ILE A 66 1.43 -9.45 10.41
N PRO A 67 0.87 -10.66 10.30
CA PRO A 67 1.62 -11.89 10.50
C PRO A 67 2.88 -12.00 9.63
N ALA A 68 2.83 -11.55 8.37
CA ALA A 68 3.99 -11.58 7.48
C ALA A 68 5.11 -10.62 7.91
N LEU A 69 4.76 -9.41 8.37
CA LEU A 69 5.71 -8.41 8.87
C LEU A 69 6.33 -8.81 10.21
N LEU A 70 5.56 -9.44 11.11
CA LEU A 70 6.03 -9.93 12.41
C LEU A 70 7.07 -11.06 12.30
N ARG A 71 7.35 -11.58 11.11
CA ARG A 71 8.49 -12.47 10.87
C ARG A 71 9.83 -11.74 11.02
N VAL A 72 9.87 -10.42 10.91
CA VAL A 72 11.09 -9.66 11.17
C VAL A 72 11.36 -9.65 12.67
N THR A 73 12.44 -10.31 13.07
CA THR A 73 12.80 -10.49 14.48
C THR A 73 14.22 -10.00 14.73
N CYS A 74 14.51 -9.62 15.98
CA CYS A 74 15.86 -9.34 16.41
C CYS A 74 16.48 -10.63 16.95
N THR A 75 17.47 -11.19 16.25
CA THR A 75 18.24 -12.32 16.76
C THR A 75 19.25 -11.79 17.78
N SER A 76 18.78 -11.57 19.00
CA SER A 76 19.62 -11.39 20.17
C SER A 76 19.81 -12.78 20.78
N GLN A 77 21.03 -13.31 20.75
CA GLN A 77 21.34 -14.51 21.54
C GLN A 77 20.92 -14.27 23.00
N PRO A 78 20.27 -15.24 23.67
CA PRO A 78 19.93 -15.10 25.08
C PRO A 78 21.20 -15.32 25.92
N SER A 79 22.13 -14.37 25.88
CA SER A 79 23.13 -14.24 26.93
C SER A 79 22.41 -13.58 28.10
N ALA A 80 21.94 -14.44 29.02
CA ALA A 80 21.48 -14.01 30.33
C ALA A 80 22.52 -13.07 30.95
N THR A 81 22.05 -12.05 31.66
CA THR A 81 22.81 -10.95 32.28
C THR A 81 23.16 -9.79 31.34
N THR A 82 22.21 -8.88 31.15
CA THR A 82 22.32 -7.42 31.43
C THR A 82 21.02 -6.76 30.95
N SER A 83 20.44 -5.91 31.78
CA SER A 83 19.16 -5.22 31.63
C SER A 83 18.80 -4.81 30.19
N GLN A 84 17.89 -5.56 29.55
CA GLN A 84 17.24 -5.17 28.31
C GLN A 84 16.15 -4.15 28.61
N GLU A 85 16.54 -2.92 28.92
CA GLU A 85 15.64 -1.78 28.94
C GLU A 85 15.96 -0.91 27.72
N SER A 86 14.96 -0.73 26.84
CA SER A 86 14.92 0.26 25.74
C SER A 86 15.62 -0.05 24.40
N ALA A 87 15.54 -1.30 23.90
CA ALA A 87 15.73 -1.52 22.46
C ALA A 87 14.35 -1.70 21.80
N GLY A 88 13.87 -0.67 21.10
CA GLY A 88 12.59 -0.72 20.37
C GLY A 88 12.57 -1.81 19.30
N HIS A 89 11.38 -2.28 18.93
CA HIS A 89 11.22 -3.31 17.91
C HIS A 89 11.83 -2.89 16.56
N PRO A 90 12.58 -3.75 15.83
CA PRO A 90 13.27 -3.37 14.59
C PRO A 90 12.33 -2.87 13.48
N LEU A 91 11.08 -3.31 13.49
CA LEU A 91 10.05 -2.84 12.54
C LEU A 91 9.79 -1.32 12.63
N HIS A 92 10.08 -0.65 13.76
CA HIS A 92 9.92 0.80 13.84
C HIS A 92 10.79 1.57 12.84
N ASP A 93 12.00 1.09 12.59
CA ASP A 93 12.92 1.73 11.64
C ASP A 93 12.66 1.26 10.21
N LEU A 94 12.38 -0.04 10.02
CA LEU A 94 12.13 -0.63 8.70
C LEU A 94 10.84 -0.10 8.06
N LEU A 95 9.75 0.00 8.83
CA LEU A 95 8.47 0.50 8.31
C LEU A 95 8.52 2.01 8.03
N ARG A 96 9.43 2.75 8.68
CA ARG A 96 9.52 4.22 8.51
C ARG A 96 9.74 4.63 7.05
N ALA A 97 10.42 3.81 6.26
CA ALA A 97 10.67 4.09 4.85
C ALA A 97 9.41 3.99 3.96
N ILE A 98 8.39 3.24 4.38
CA ILE A 98 7.19 2.97 3.59
C ILE A 98 5.91 3.60 4.18
N LEU A 99 6.01 4.22 5.36
CA LEU A 99 4.90 4.94 5.96
C LEU A 99 4.58 6.20 5.17
N LEU A 100 3.33 6.32 4.79
CA LEU A 100 2.79 7.51 4.14
C LEU A 100 1.91 8.29 5.12
N THR A 101 1.77 9.57 4.86
CA THR A 101 0.67 10.36 5.44
C THR A 101 -0.58 10.18 4.58
N SER A 102 -1.77 10.41 5.15
CA SER A 102 -3.04 10.41 4.42
C SER A 102 -2.99 11.29 3.16
N ARG A 103 -2.36 12.47 3.28
CA ARG A 103 -2.12 13.38 2.15
C ARG A 103 -1.14 12.83 1.11
N ALA A 104 -0.01 12.25 1.53
CA ALA A 104 0.96 11.68 0.61
C ALA A 104 0.38 10.49 -0.16
N ALA A 105 -0.39 9.64 0.52
CA ALA A 105 -1.14 8.56 -0.11
C ALA A 105 -2.14 9.11 -1.16
N SER A 106 -2.93 10.14 -0.84
CA SER A 106 -3.79 10.78 -1.86
C SER A 106 -3.00 11.37 -3.02
N GLN A 107 -1.92 12.11 -2.74
CA GLN A 107 -1.13 12.71 -3.81
C GLN A 107 -0.57 11.64 -4.77
N LYS A 108 -0.14 10.49 -4.27
CA LYS A 108 0.32 9.35 -5.08
C LYS A 108 -0.71 8.92 -6.13
N TYR A 109 -1.98 8.74 -5.74
CA TYR A 109 -3.03 8.25 -6.66
C TYR A 109 -3.73 9.34 -7.48
N HIS A 110 -3.70 10.59 -7.04
CA HIS A 110 -4.36 11.72 -7.74
C HIS A 110 -3.43 12.48 -8.69
N THR A 111 -2.11 12.31 -8.56
CA THR A 111 -1.12 13.02 -9.40
C THR A 111 -0.05 12.07 -9.95
N ARG A 112 0.83 11.53 -9.10
CA ARG A 112 2.00 10.74 -9.52
C ARG A 112 1.62 9.57 -10.42
N ILE A 113 0.74 8.68 -9.97
CA ILE A 113 0.39 7.47 -10.73
C ILE A 113 -0.36 7.81 -12.03
N PRO A 114 -1.36 8.72 -12.03
CA PRO A 114 -1.98 9.18 -13.28
C PRO A 114 -0.98 9.71 -14.31
N ASP A 115 0.02 10.47 -13.87
CA ASP A 115 1.09 10.99 -14.72
C ASP A 115 1.99 9.86 -15.25
N LEU A 116 2.40 8.93 -14.39
CA LEU A 116 3.19 7.75 -14.80
C LEU A 116 2.46 6.91 -15.86
N ILE A 117 1.16 6.67 -15.68
CA ILE A 117 0.34 5.93 -16.65
C ILE A 117 0.25 6.71 -17.98
N ALA A 118 0.22 8.04 -17.94
CA ALA A 118 0.13 8.86 -19.15
C ALA A 118 1.47 8.95 -19.92
N GLU A 119 2.60 8.87 -19.22
CA GLU A 119 3.93 8.91 -19.84
C GLU A 119 4.36 7.56 -20.42
N GLU A 120 3.81 6.43 -19.95
CA GLU A 120 4.09 5.07 -20.43
C GLU A 120 5.60 4.75 -20.49
N ASN A 121 6.33 5.15 -19.44
CA ASN A 121 7.77 4.91 -19.33
C ASN A 121 8.07 3.51 -18.79
N GLU A 122 9.27 3.02 -19.08
CA GLU A 122 9.86 1.85 -18.41
C GLU A 122 9.91 2.07 -16.89
N PRO A 123 9.60 1.04 -16.08
CA PRO A 123 9.55 1.17 -14.63
C PRO A 123 10.91 1.59 -14.07
N ALA A 124 10.94 2.67 -13.29
CA ALA A 124 12.17 3.19 -12.72
C ALA A 124 12.61 2.41 -11.47
N ASP A 125 11.66 1.75 -10.79
CA ASP A 125 11.90 0.98 -9.57
C ASP A 125 10.93 -0.20 -9.43
N SER A 126 11.10 -0.96 -8.34
CA SER A 126 10.25 -2.11 -8.04
C SER A 126 8.79 -1.71 -7.80
N GLU A 127 8.51 -0.54 -7.21
CA GLU A 127 7.12 -0.11 -6.99
C GLU A 127 6.39 0.06 -8.32
N GLU A 128 7.03 0.74 -9.27
CA GLU A 128 6.49 0.97 -10.62
C GLU A 128 6.36 -0.34 -11.40
N GLU A 129 7.29 -1.28 -11.23
CA GLU A 129 7.20 -2.62 -11.84
C GLU A 129 5.96 -3.39 -11.37
N TYR A 130 5.71 -3.46 -10.05
CA TYR A 130 4.50 -4.08 -9.50
C TYR A 130 3.23 -3.33 -9.92
N MET A 131 3.27 -2.00 -9.94
CA MET A 131 2.16 -1.15 -10.38
C MET A 131 1.79 -1.44 -11.84
N TRP A 132 2.77 -1.44 -12.75
CA TRP A 132 2.54 -1.70 -14.17
C TRP A 132 2.02 -3.11 -14.42
N TYR A 133 2.57 -4.11 -13.72
CA TYR A 133 2.07 -5.48 -13.76
C TYR A 133 0.57 -5.54 -13.39
N ALA A 134 0.20 -4.91 -12.26
CA ALA A 134 -1.18 -4.90 -11.79
C ALA A 134 -2.11 -4.11 -12.73
N TYR A 135 -1.64 -3.01 -13.29
CA TYR A 135 -2.41 -2.18 -14.23
C TYR A 135 -2.66 -2.91 -15.56
N GLN A 136 -1.63 -3.47 -16.18
CA GLN A 136 -1.74 -4.19 -17.45
C GLN A 136 -2.65 -5.42 -17.32
N LYS A 137 -2.56 -6.15 -16.21
CA LYS A 137 -3.45 -7.29 -15.95
C LYS A 137 -4.93 -6.89 -15.89
N ASP A 138 -5.25 -5.85 -15.12
CA ASP A 138 -6.63 -5.38 -14.98
C ASP A 138 -7.13 -4.74 -16.30
N LYS A 139 -6.26 -4.04 -17.04
CA LYS A 139 -6.56 -3.48 -18.37
C LYS A 139 -6.90 -4.57 -19.39
N ASN A 140 -6.04 -5.59 -19.52
CA ASN A 140 -6.23 -6.68 -20.47
C ASN A 140 -7.49 -7.49 -20.14
N ALA A 141 -7.75 -7.75 -18.85
CA ALA A 141 -8.93 -8.49 -18.41
C ALA A 141 -10.25 -7.78 -18.72
N GLU A 142 -10.25 -6.44 -18.79
CA GLU A 142 -11.42 -5.65 -19.17
C GLU A 142 -11.54 -5.48 -20.69
N GLU A 143 -10.42 -5.33 -21.41
CA GLU A 143 -10.43 -5.28 -22.87
C GLU A 143 -11.05 -6.56 -23.47
N GLU A 144 -10.77 -7.73 -22.90
CA GLU A 144 -11.41 -9.00 -23.28
C GLU A 144 -12.93 -9.05 -23.00
N ARG A 145 -13.44 -8.22 -22.10
CA ARG A 145 -14.87 -8.17 -21.72
C ARG A 145 -15.69 -7.17 -22.52
N LEU A 146 -15.04 -6.21 -23.18
CA LEU A 146 -15.74 -5.14 -23.89
C LEU A 146 -16.31 -5.65 -25.23
N PRO A 147 -17.60 -5.39 -25.54
CA PRO A 147 -18.16 -5.69 -26.85
C PRO A 147 -17.56 -4.79 -27.94
N GLU A 148 -17.29 -5.35 -29.12
CA GLU A 148 -16.82 -4.58 -30.29
C GLU A 148 -17.75 -3.38 -30.59
N GLY A 149 -17.21 -2.16 -30.53
CA GLY A 149 -17.92 -0.92 -30.92
C GLY A 149 -18.34 0.04 -29.80
N GLN A 150 -17.94 -0.19 -28.54
CA GLN A 150 -18.10 0.80 -27.47
C GLN A 150 -17.09 1.95 -27.62
N VAL A 151 -17.42 3.14 -27.07
CA VAL A 151 -16.49 4.30 -27.05
C VAL A 151 -15.32 3.95 -26.12
N GLU A 152 -14.31 3.35 -26.72
CA GLU A 152 -13.14 2.74 -26.09
C GLU A 152 -12.44 3.70 -25.11
N TYR A 153 -12.39 4.99 -25.46
CA TYR A 153 -11.79 6.04 -24.64
C TYR A 153 -12.53 6.27 -23.32
N GLU A 154 -13.86 6.39 -23.32
CA GLU A 154 -14.62 6.63 -22.08
C GLU A 154 -14.61 5.40 -21.17
N ALA A 155 -14.64 4.20 -21.74
CA ALA A 155 -14.51 2.95 -20.98
C ALA A 155 -13.14 2.86 -20.31
N HIS A 156 -12.07 3.19 -21.04
CA HIS A 156 -10.71 3.21 -20.52
C HIS A 156 -10.53 4.22 -19.39
N GLU A 157 -11.07 5.44 -19.51
CA GLU A 157 -10.98 6.45 -18.45
C GLU A 157 -11.76 6.04 -17.19
N ARG A 158 -12.94 5.41 -17.35
CA ARG A 158 -13.70 4.87 -16.21
C ARG A 158 -12.94 3.74 -15.51
N LEU A 159 -12.30 2.85 -16.29
CA LEU A 159 -11.46 1.77 -15.76
C LEU A 159 -10.28 2.36 -14.99
N LYS A 160 -9.56 3.32 -15.59
CA LYS A 160 -8.43 3.99 -14.95
C LYS A 160 -8.86 4.64 -13.62
N ALA A 161 -9.97 5.36 -13.60
CA ALA A 161 -10.49 5.97 -12.38
C ALA A 161 -10.85 4.93 -11.30
N ALA A 162 -11.57 3.87 -11.67
CA ALA A 162 -11.95 2.79 -10.75
C ALA A 162 -10.71 2.04 -10.21
N TRP A 163 -9.71 1.82 -11.05
CA TRP A 163 -8.45 1.18 -10.67
C TRP A 163 -7.67 2.05 -9.68
N LEU A 164 -7.54 3.35 -9.95
CA LEU A 164 -6.88 4.29 -9.04
C LEU A 164 -7.59 4.36 -7.68
N GLU A 165 -8.91 4.42 -7.66
CA GLU A 165 -9.69 4.43 -6.41
C GLU A 165 -9.51 3.13 -5.62
N LYS A 166 -9.54 1.98 -6.31
CA LYS A 166 -9.32 0.65 -5.71
C LYS A 166 -7.95 0.56 -5.01
N TYR A 167 -6.88 1.00 -5.67
CA TYR A 167 -5.54 0.93 -5.08
C TYR A 167 -5.27 2.06 -4.06
N GLU A 168 -5.88 3.24 -4.20
CA GLU A 168 -5.83 4.27 -3.16
C GLU A 168 -6.49 3.76 -1.87
N ARG A 169 -7.65 3.12 -1.99
CA ARG A 169 -8.36 2.51 -0.86
C ARG A 169 -7.51 1.44 -0.19
N ARG A 170 -6.93 0.55 -0.99
CA ARG A 170 -6.06 -0.54 -0.50
C ARG A 170 -4.81 0.00 0.20
N GLU A 171 -4.18 1.03 -0.35
CA GLU A 171 -3.06 1.73 0.29
C GLU A 171 -3.48 2.30 1.65
N VAL A 172 -4.62 3.00 1.73
CA VAL A 172 -5.12 3.57 2.99
C VAL A 172 -5.31 2.48 4.05
N GLN A 173 -5.93 1.35 3.68
CA GLN A 173 -6.10 0.21 4.58
C GLN A 173 -4.76 -0.35 5.08
N ILE A 174 -3.80 -0.54 4.18
CA ILE A 174 -2.45 -1.00 4.52
C ILE A 174 -1.78 0.00 5.48
N GLN A 175 -1.80 1.30 5.16
CA GLN A 175 -1.18 2.32 5.99
C GLN A 175 -1.80 2.35 7.39
N MET A 176 -3.12 2.23 7.53
CA MET A 176 -3.77 2.11 8.84
C MET A 176 -3.26 0.90 9.62
N LEU A 177 -3.18 -0.27 8.99
CA LEU A 177 -2.65 -1.49 9.62
C LEU A 177 -1.19 -1.32 10.06
N LEU A 178 -0.35 -0.65 9.25
CA LEU A 178 1.04 -0.36 9.61
C LEU A 178 1.13 0.59 10.82
N HIS A 179 0.27 1.61 10.90
CA HIS A 179 0.22 2.51 12.04
C HIS A 179 -0.27 1.78 13.31
N PHE A 180 -1.32 0.95 13.21
CA PHE A 180 -1.76 0.11 14.33
C PHE A 180 -0.63 -0.79 14.83
N LEU A 181 0.05 -1.50 13.93
CA LEU A 181 1.18 -2.35 14.28
C LEU A 181 2.26 -1.57 15.03
N LEU A 182 2.65 -0.39 14.54
CA LEU A 182 3.68 0.42 15.19
C LEU A 182 3.28 0.95 16.56
N ILE A 183 1.99 1.21 16.79
CA ILE A 183 1.45 1.59 18.10
C ILE A 183 1.41 0.38 19.05
N SER A 184 1.19 -0.83 18.53
CA SER A 184 1.13 -2.05 19.34
C SER A 184 2.50 -2.66 19.68
N LEU A 185 3.55 -2.34 18.92
CA LEU A 185 4.90 -2.89 19.14
C LEU A 185 5.59 -2.25 20.35
N PRO A 186 6.39 -3.03 21.10
CA PRO A 186 7.16 -2.50 22.22
C PRO A 186 8.28 -1.58 21.71
N GLY A 187 8.31 -0.36 22.22
CA GLY A 187 9.29 0.66 21.86
C GLY A 187 8.83 2.03 22.33
N ASP A 188 9.76 2.95 22.49
CA ASP A 188 9.43 4.30 22.94
C ASP A 188 8.69 5.04 21.81
N HIS A 189 7.35 4.97 21.78
CA HIS A 189 6.49 5.74 20.86
C HIS A 189 6.78 7.26 20.95
N ALA A 190 7.42 7.66 22.05
CA ALA A 190 7.70 9.02 22.46
C ALA A 190 9.16 9.46 22.26
N ALA A 191 10.06 8.67 21.65
CA ALA A 191 11.36 9.21 21.27
C ALA A 191 11.11 10.33 20.26
N PRO A 192 11.27 11.61 20.64
CA PRO A 192 10.92 12.71 19.78
C PRO A 192 11.81 12.57 18.55
N TYR A 193 11.20 12.60 17.37
CA TYR A 193 11.84 12.83 16.08
C TYR A 193 13.00 13.82 16.27
N THR A 194 14.21 13.32 16.47
CA THR A 194 15.31 14.19 16.86
C THR A 194 15.65 15.00 15.61
N LYS A 195 15.76 16.32 15.80
CA LYS A 195 16.15 17.26 14.74
C LYS A 195 17.42 16.83 13.98
N SER A 196 18.29 16.01 14.58
CA SER A 196 19.48 15.46 13.92
C SER A 196 19.16 14.32 12.94
N ALA A 197 18.16 13.48 13.21
CA ALA A 197 17.72 12.47 12.26
C ALA A 197 17.03 13.13 11.07
N GLN A 198 16.16 14.14 11.27
CA GLN A 198 15.54 14.86 10.16
C GLN A 198 16.50 15.79 9.40
N ALA A 199 17.48 16.41 10.04
CA ALA A 199 18.52 17.17 9.34
C ALA A 199 19.48 16.26 8.55
N ALA A 200 19.79 15.06 9.08
CA ALA A 200 20.54 14.05 8.32
C ALA A 200 19.68 13.40 7.21
N ILE A 201 18.36 13.28 7.38
CA ILE A 201 17.43 12.83 6.34
C ILE A 201 17.24 13.91 5.26
N ALA A 202 17.28 15.20 5.60
CA ALA A 202 17.19 16.30 4.65
C ALA A 202 18.50 16.58 3.89
N ASP A 203 19.66 16.23 4.48
CA ASP A 203 20.97 16.63 3.93
C ASP A 203 21.93 15.45 3.64
N SER A 204 21.57 14.19 3.91
CA SER A 204 22.49 13.06 3.68
C SER A 204 21.92 11.71 3.23
N LEU A 205 20.65 11.60 2.86
CA LEU A 205 20.13 10.40 2.19
C LEU A 205 19.32 10.81 0.96
N PRO A 206 19.76 10.47 -0.27
CA PRO A 206 18.88 10.58 -1.41
C PRO A 206 17.71 9.65 -1.14
N LEU A 207 16.51 10.23 -0.98
CA LEU A 207 15.27 9.49 -1.16
C LEU A 207 15.43 8.63 -2.44
N PRO A 208 14.96 7.38 -2.46
CA PRO A 208 14.87 6.66 -3.72
C PRO A 208 14.16 7.58 -4.73
N PRO A 209 14.64 7.65 -6.00
CA PRO A 209 14.15 8.61 -6.98
C PRO A 209 12.63 8.63 -7.16
N SER A 210 11.94 7.56 -6.73
CA SER A 210 10.49 7.38 -6.76
C SER A 210 9.67 8.13 -5.72
N LEU A 211 10.24 8.64 -4.63
CA LEU A 211 9.47 9.39 -3.61
C LEU A 211 9.82 10.88 -3.56
N SER A 212 10.63 11.36 -4.50
CA SER A 212 10.99 12.78 -4.59
C SER A 212 9.94 13.54 -5.42
N PRO A 213 9.26 14.56 -4.87
CA PRO A 213 8.43 15.45 -5.69
C PRO A 213 9.32 16.13 -6.73
N THR A 214 9.06 15.84 -8.00
CA THR A 214 9.76 16.40 -9.16
C THR A 214 9.73 17.93 -9.10
N LYS A 215 10.92 18.52 -9.28
CA LYS A 215 11.25 19.92 -9.03
C LYS A 215 10.32 20.87 -9.80
N SER A 216 9.44 21.58 -9.10
CA SER A 216 8.65 22.66 -9.69
C SER A 216 9.54 23.88 -9.99
N LYS A 217 9.35 24.44 -11.18
CA LYS A 217 10.08 25.59 -11.73
C LYS A 217 10.09 26.78 -10.76
N LYS A 218 11.31 27.23 -10.47
CA LYS A 218 11.73 28.44 -9.74
C LYS A 218 10.93 29.68 -10.17
N ARG A 219 9.86 30.04 -9.44
CA ARG A 219 9.27 31.39 -9.50
C ARG A 219 9.86 32.23 -8.37
N LYS A 220 10.71 33.18 -8.78
CA LYS A 220 11.38 34.17 -7.94
C LYS A 220 10.34 35.08 -7.27
N HIS A 221 9.93 34.77 -6.04
CA HIS A 221 9.16 35.71 -5.21
C HIS A 221 10.10 36.45 -4.25
N LYS A 222 9.86 37.75 -4.21
CA LYS A 222 10.67 38.79 -3.60
C LYS A 222 10.58 38.75 -2.08
N ASP A 223 11.76 38.92 -1.50
CA ASP A 223 12.10 39.08 -0.09
C ASP A 223 11.16 40.05 0.65
N ARG A 224 10.51 39.57 1.71
CA ARG A 224 9.94 40.41 2.78
C ARG A 224 9.64 39.58 4.03
N GLY A 225 10.45 39.80 5.06
CA GLY A 225 10.01 39.71 6.45
C GLY A 225 10.33 38.40 7.16
N THR A 226 11.48 38.39 7.81
CA THR A 226 11.84 37.58 8.98
C THR A 226 10.68 37.38 9.96
N GLY A 227 10.05 36.22 9.87
CA GLY A 227 9.25 35.58 10.90
C GLY A 227 9.49 34.10 10.74
N ARG A 228 10.45 33.56 11.48
CA ARG A 228 10.81 32.13 11.48
C ARG A 228 9.60 31.37 12.02
N ALA A 229 8.64 31.04 11.16
CA ALA A 229 7.61 30.07 11.45
C ALA A 229 8.37 28.81 11.84
N LEU A 230 8.32 28.47 13.13
CA LEU A 230 8.78 27.17 13.59
C LEU A 230 7.95 26.17 12.79
N ASP A 231 8.62 25.33 11.98
CA ASP A 231 7.95 24.22 11.32
C ASP A 231 7.10 23.49 12.36
N PRO A 232 5.84 23.16 12.04
CA PRO A 232 4.97 22.50 13.00
C PRO A 232 5.66 21.23 13.52
N PRO A 233 5.48 20.90 14.80
CA PRO A 233 6.05 19.68 15.35
C PRO A 233 5.62 18.48 14.50
N PRO A 234 6.51 17.49 14.28
CA PRO A 234 6.18 16.32 13.50
C PRO A 234 4.98 15.61 14.13
N GLN A 235 3.97 15.32 13.30
CA GLN A 235 2.73 14.68 13.75
C GLN A 235 3.03 13.32 14.38
N SER A 236 2.36 13.03 15.49
CA SER A 236 2.46 11.74 16.17
C SER A 236 1.85 10.62 15.30
N LEU A 237 2.09 9.35 15.66
CA LEU A 237 1.50 8.23 14.91
C LEU A 237 -0.02 8.20 15.07
N GLU A 238 -0.52 8.60 16.23
CA GLU A 238 -1.93 8.71 16.57
C GLU A 238 -2.62 9.80 15.75
N GLU A 239 -2.01 10.98 15.62
CA GLU A 239 -2.54 12.08 14.79
C GLU A 239 -2.60 11.69 13.29
N ARG A 240 -1.62 10.90 12.83
CA ARG A 240 -1.65 10.36 11.46
C ARG A 240 -2.76 9.34 11.27
N LEU A 241 -2.96 8.47 12.25
CA LEU A 241 -4.05 7.50 12.24
C LEU A 241 -5.41 8.22 12.23
N GLU A 242 -5.58 9.25 13.06
CA GLU A 242 -6.78 10.12 13.06
C GLU A 242 -7.01 10.73 11.67
N SER A 243 -5.96 11.22 11.01
CA SER A 243 -6.06 11.74 9.64
C SER A 243 -6.49 10.69 8.60
N TYR A 244 -6.22 9.40 8.85
CA TYR A 244 -6.74 8.31 8.01
C TYR A 244 -8.20 7.99 8.35
N MET A 245 -8.59 8.03 9.64
CA MET A 245 -9.98 7.86 10.06
C MET A 245 -10.88 8.95 9.49
N ASP A 246 -10.45 10.21 9.51
CA ASP A 246 -11.16 11.33 8.89
C ASP A 246 -11.35 11.11 7.38
N LYS A 247 -10.31 10.60 6.71
CA LYS A 247 -10.37 10.27 5.29
C LYS A 247 -11.39 9.16 5.00
N LEU A 248 -11.43 8.12 5.83
CA LEU A 248 -12.44 7.06 5.72
C LEU A 248 -13.86 7.61 5.90
N ALA A 249 -14.08 8.44 6.92
CA ALA A 249 -15.38 9.07 7.17
C ALA A 249 -15.82 9.95 6.00
N MET A 250 -14.90 10.71 5.41
CA MET A 250 -15.15 11.52 4.22
C MET A 250 -15.55 10.65 3.02
N TRP A 251 -14.87 9.52 2.79
CA TRP A 251 -15.24 8.59 1.71
C TRP A 251 -16.61 7.96 1.93
N GLN A 252 -16.94 7.56 3.17
CA GLN A 252 -18.26 7.04 3.48
C GLN A 252 -19.35 8.09 3.23
N LEU A 253 -19.09 9.35 3.58
CA LEU A 253 -19.99 10.47 3.31
C LEU A 253 -20.18 10.67 1.80
N MET A 254 -19.09 10.74 1.02
CA MET A 254 -19.16 10.89 -0.44
C MET A 254 -19.96 9.76 -1.07
N HIS A 255 -19.71 8.51 -0.68
CA HIS A 255 -20.45 7.35 -1.18
C HIS A 255 -21.95 7.42 -0.83
N SER A 256 -22.31 7.93 0.36
CA SER A 256 -23.71 8.12 0.75
C SER A 256 -24.41 9.19 -0.10
N VAL A 257 -23.70 10.26 -0.47
CA VAL A 257 -24.20 11.33 -1.35
C VAL A 257 -24.40 10.81 -2.76
N ASP A 258 -23.41 10.09 -3.32
CA ASP A 258 -23.51 9.49 -4.65
C ASP A 258 -24.65 8.47 -4.73
N SER A 259 -24.79 7.64 -3.68
CA SER A 259 -25.90 6.69 -3.56
C SER A 259 -27.26 7.40 -3.54
N SER A 260 -27.36 8.53 -2.81
CA SER A 260 -28.58 9.34 -2.74
C SER A 260 -28.94 9.98 -4.08
N LEU A 261 -27.96 10.53 -4.79
CA LEU A 261 -28.13 11.13 -6.12
C LEU A 261 -28.54 10.09 -7.17
N ASN A 262 -27.95 8.90 -7.13
CA ASN A 262 -28.26 7.81 -8.06
C ASN A 262 -29.60 7.12 -7.76
N ARG A 263 -30.06 7.13 -6.50
CA ARG A 263 -31.38 6.59 -6.10
C ARG A 263 -32.53 7.39 -6.74
N GLY A 264 -32.30 8.64 -7.12
CA GLY A 264 -33.25 9.46 -7.90
C GLY A 264 -33.41 9.05 -9.36
N ARG A 265 -32.48 8.26 -9.93
CA ARG A 265 -32.47 7.87 -11.35
C ARG A 265 -33.05 6.48 -11.62
N HIS A 266 -33.14 5.63 -10.60
CA HIS A 266 -33.57 4.22 -10.71
C HIS A 266 -35.03 3.93 -10.31
N MET A 267 -35.89 4.94 -10.14
CA MET A 267 -37.34 4.76 -9.95
C MET A 267 -38.13 4.59 -11.26
N SER A 268 -37.47 4.22 -12.36
CA SER A 268 -38.10 3.85 -13.61
C SER A 268 -37.54 2.52 -14.11
N GLY A 269 -38.12 1.42 -13.65
CA GLY A 269 -38.05 0.12 -14.32
C GLY A 269 -36.98 -0.84 -13.78
N SER A 270 -37.36 -1.71 -12.85
CA SER A 270 -37.42 -3.16 -13.10
C SER A 270 -37.69 -3.88 -11.77
N ALA A 271 -38.97 -4.15 -11.51
CA ALA A 271 -39.41 -5.11 -10.51
C ALA A 271 -39.46 -6.50 -11.17
N ALA A 272 -38.30 -7.08 -11.51
CA ALA A 272 -38.24 -8.45 -12.03
C ALA A 272 -36.81 -9.00 -11.96
N ASP A 273 -36.32 -9.33 -10.77
CA ASP A 273 -35.56 -10.58 -10.61
C ASP A 273 -35.51 -11.02 -9.13
N LYS A 274 -36.44 -11.90 -8.75
CA LYS A 274 -36.36 -12.69 -7.52
C LYS A 274 -35.97 -14.10 -7.93
N GLY A 275 -34.67 -14.35 -8.06
CA GLY A 275 -34.13 -15.65 -8.45
C GLY A 275 -32.77 -15.94 -7.79
N LYS A 276 -32.78 -16.85 -6.80
CA LYS A 276 -31.63 -17.59 -6.24
C LYS A 276 -30.53 -16.79 -5.49
N GLY A 277 -30.72 -16.66 -4.18
CA GLY A 277 -29.93 -17.43 -3.21
C GLY A 277 -28.42 -17.23 -3.15
N GLN A 278 -27.90 -16.06 -3.50
CA GLN A 278 -26.60 -15.63 -3.02
C GLN A 278 -26.89 -14.60 -1.92
N GLN A 279 -26.57 -14.95 -0.67
CA GLN A 279 -26.59 -14.00 0.43
C GLN A 279 -25.57 -12.92 0.05
N THR A 280 -26.03 -11.84 -0.58
CA THR A 280 -25.18 -10.70 -0.87
C THR A 280 -24.81 -10.14 0.48
N ASP A 281 -23.52 -10.14 0.77
CA ASP A 281 -22.98 -9.47 1.94
C ASP A 281 -23.30 -7.98 1.77
N ASP A 282 -24.30 -7.49 2.49
CA ASP A 282 -24.79 -6.11 2.41
C ASP A 282 -23.84 -5.13 3.13
N ARG A 283 -22.75 -5.62 3.75
CA ARG A 283 -21.75 -4.83 4.44
C ARG A 283 -20.97 -3.97 3.45
N ASP A 284 -20.74 -2.71 3.82
CA ASP A 284 -19.85 -1.85 3.03
C ASP A 284 -18.38 -2.29 3.18
N TRP A 285 -17.53 -1.88 2.25
CA TRP A 285 -16.13 -2.29 2.24
C TRP A 285 -15.36 -1.88 3.50
N MET A 286 -15.80 -0.81 4.18
CA MET A 286 -15.16 -0.32 5.40
C MET A 286 -15.58 -1.20 6.58
N GLN A 287 -16.84 -1.63 6.63
CA GLN A 287 -17.32 -2.62 7.57
C GLN A 287 -16.61 -3.95 7.40
N VAL A 288 -16.47 -4.44 6.17
CA VAL A 288 -15.68 -5.65 5.86
C VAL A 288 -14.23 -5.49 6.33
N PHE A 289 -13.62 -4.33 6.11
CA PHE A 289 -12.26 -4.07 6.57
C PHE A 289 -12.14 -4.09 8.10
N CYS A 290 -13.05 -3.42 8.81
CA CYS A 290 -13.04 -3.41 10.27
C CYS A 290 -13.27 -4.81 10.85
N GLU A 291 -14.35 -5.49 10.46
CA GLU A 291 -14.78 -6.76 11.04
C GLU A 291 -13.89 -7.94 10.61
N ASP A 292 -13.50 -8.00 9.33
CA ASP A 292 -12.80 -9.19 8.80
C ASP A 292 -11.27 -9.04 8.84
N VAL A 293 -10.74 -7.81 8.99
CA VAL A 293 -9.29 -7.55 8.98
C VAL A 293 -8.81 -6.91 10.28
N VAL A 294 -9.43 -5.85 10.78
CA VAL A 294 -8.90 -5.14 11.96
C VAL A 294 -9.22 -5.87 13.26
N GLU A 295 -10.47 -6.31 13.47
CA GLU A 295 -10.89 -7.00 14.71
C GLU A 295 -10.16 -8.34 14.98
N PRO A 296 -9.82 -9.17 13.98
CA PRO A 296 -9.14 -10.44 14.23
C PRO A 296 -7.63 -10.34 14.52
N LEU A 297 -7.01 -9.17 14.34
CA LEU A 297 -5.57 -8.93 14.49
C LEU A 297 -5.19 -8.50 15.91
#